data_AF-A0A2N2IJ27-F1
#
_entry.id   AF-A0A2N2IJ27-F1
#
_cell.length_a   1.000
_cell.length_b   1.000
_cell.length_c   1.000
_cell.angle_alpha   90.00
_cell.angle_beta   90.00
_cell.angle_gamma   90.00
#
_symmetry.space_group_name_H-M   'P 1'
#
loop_
_entity.id
_entity.type
_entity.pdbx_description
1 polymer ?
#
loop_
_entity_poly.entity_id
_entity_poly.type
_entity_poly.pdbx_seq_one_letter_code
_entity_poly.pdbx_strand_id
1 'polypeptide(L)'
;MGSATLVIGLLVAPVAYGQSINDSILESIGYENRGYGEPLVPKGIGLDRSSVGYETIRQAANTNAEVYGAIGAFDRYLRPTLDGFLRGEESDSDDDIFVFALDHYQSYGVGRAIGMCSPDPVYPQDVCDGQPRVYTADLYSTSIAAAWGDSKSGFFGSASYSLAMIPPVAGGDDRAASRGVFAFYLGLLTFAGMPAYRLLGKKVFNFLMPGSADGILGGYTTLGPIRGYGGYVLSRGAFGDLAIPRYSPFATAALSQDFGSLALVRGGLRDMDLAETLGLPDDSGFTSLFAQRTLLPVPRVDPGGASLDDLSRELVQVPFVTAHLRQMDLVKYVDLKLALGSAPEVFVHEALIAFHSESFSRRRAAPTDSEMQSGVNEGFGWSLSAGTASLPPMYYYAVQGGNRFSFKAEAAYGPFSAFVRMNDPEFLQAFPFAYNAVNGGIAVGLSED
;
A
#
# COMPACT_ATOMS: atom_id res chain seq x y z
N MET A 1 38.80 -22.94 -9.92
CA MET A 1 38.74 -22.11 -8.69
C MET A 1 38.81 -20.59 -8.95
N GLY A 2 38.93 -20.09 -10.19
CA GLY A 2 39.07 -18.65 -10.47
C GLY A 2 37.79 -17.86 -10.82
N SER A 3 36.64 -18.52 -10.92
CA SER A 3 35.38 -17.90 -11.40
C SER A 3 34.43 -17.45 -10.29
N ALA A 4 34.57 -17.93 -9.06
CA ALA A 4 33.74 -17.50 -7.92
C ALA A 4 34.18 -16.14 -7.34
N THR A 5 35.49 -15.83 -7.38
CA THR A 5 36.06 -14.59 -6.82
C THR A 5 35.75 -13.36 -7.69
N LEU A 6 35.61 -13.52 -9.01
CA LEU A 6 35.32 -12.43 -9.93
C LEU A 6 33.86 -11.95 -9.82
N VAL A 7 32.92 -12.87 -9.57
CA VAL A 7 31.49 -12.56 -9.38
C VAL A 7 31.25 -11.87 -8.04
N ILE A 8 32.00 -12.23 -6.99
CA ILE A 8 31.96 -11.53 -5.69
C ILE A 8 32.56 -10.12 -5.80
N GLY A 9 33.67 -9.94 -6.53
CA GLY A 9 34.29 -8.62 -6.73
C GLY A 9 33.42 -7.64 -7.54
N LEU A 10 32.68 -8.13 -8.55
CA LEU A 10 31.76 -7.34 -9.38
C LEU A 10 30.46 -6.95 -8.67
N LEU A 11 30.06 -7.67 -7.61
CA LEU A 11 28.91 -7.31 -6.78
C LEU A 11 29.29 -6.42 -5.60
N VAL A 12 30.47 -6.59 -4.99
CA VAL A 12 30.88 -5.84 -3.78
C VAL A 12 31.29 -4.39 -4.09
N ALA A 13 31.92 -4.13 -5.23
CA ALA A 13 32.35 -2.77 -5.61
C ALA A 13 31.19 -1.78 -5.84
N PRO A 14 30.11 -2.11 -6.60
CA PRO A 14 28.96 -1.23 -6.73
C PRO A 14 28.14 -1.13 -5.43
N VAL A 15 28.18 -2.15 -4.56
CA VAL A 15 27.53 -2.09 -3.24
C VAL A 15 28.24 -1.10 -2.30
N ALA A 16 29.57 -1.16 -2.19
CA ALA A 16 30.32 -0.21 -1.37
C ALA A 16 30.23 1.24 -1.91
N TYR A 17 30.26 1.39 -3.24
CA TYR A 17 30.11 2.69 -3.89
C TYR A 17 28.68 3.25 -3.73
N GLY A 18 27.66 2.40 -3.85
CA GLY A 18 26.27 2.77 -3.63
C GLY A 18 25.98 3.23 -2.20
N GLN A 19 26.59 2.57 -1.19
CA GLN A 19 26.49 3.03 0.20
C GLN A 19 27.15 4.39 0.41
N SER A 20 28.35 4.62 -0.13
CA SER A 20 29.02 5.92 0.01
C SER A 20 28.24 7.08 -0.61
N ILE A 21 27.52 6.85 -1.71
CA ILE A 21 26.65 7.87 -2.32
C ILE A 21 25.41 8.10 -1.47
N ASN A 22 24.76 7.03 -0.99
CA ASN A 22 23.59 7.11 -0.14
C ASN A 22 23.91 7.83 1.18
N ASP A 23 24.98 7.43 1.86
CA ASP A 23 25.44 8.05 3.10
C ASP A 23 25.79 9.52 2.88
N SER A 24 26.44 9.87 1.76
CA SER A 24 26.74 11.26 1.39
C SER A 24 25.47 12.08 1.12
N ILE A 25 24.48 11.52 0.42
CA ILE A 25 23.20 12.19 0.16
C ILE A 25 22.45 12.42 1.49
N LEU A 26 22.33 11.40 2.33
CA LEU A 26 21.63 11.50 3.61
C LEU A 26 22.37 12.42 4.60
N GLU A 27 23.69 12.37 4.63
CA GLU A 27 24.53 13.27 5.40
C GLU A 27 24.36 14.72 4.95
N SER A 28 24.28 14.96 3.64
CA SER A 28 24.09 16.31 3.08
C SER A 28 22.74 16.94 3.44
N ILE A 29 21.73 16.10 3.74
CA ILE A 29 20.40 16.56 4.19
C ILE A 29 20.19 16.40 5.70
N GLY A 30 21.23 16.09 6.47
CA GLY A 30 21.16 16.04 7.93
C GLY A 30 20.49 14.79 8.52
N TYR A 31 20.49 13.66 7.81
CA TYR A 31 19.94 12.38 8.29
C TYR A 31 21.01 11.30 8.49
N GLU A 32 20.76 10.40 9.43
CA GLU A 32 21.57 9.20 9.63
C GLU A 32 21.00 8.03 8.82
N ASN A 33 21.84 7.40 7.98
CA ASN A 33 21.51 6.10 7.41
C ASN A 33 21.73 5.00 8.46
N ARG A 34 20.65 4.36 8.89
CA ARG A 34 20.70 3.27 9.88
C ARG A 34 20.59 1.88 9.26
N GLY A 35 20.51 1.79 7.94
CA GLY A 35 20.38 0.54 7.19
C GLY A 35 18.93 0.15 6.90
N TYR A 36 18.75 -1.11 6.48
CA TYR A 36 17.50 -1.61 5.92
C TYR A 36 16.32 -1.57 6.90
N GLY A 37 15.17 -1.09 6.43
CA GLY A 37 13.90 -1.11 7.16
C GLY A 37 13.87 -0.14 8.34
N GLU A 38 14.99 0.51 8.67
CA GLU A 38 15.07 1.49 9.73
C GLU A 38 14.48 2.82 9.30
N PRO A 39 13.83 3.56 10.21
CA PRO A 39 13.38 4.90 9.91
C PRO A 39 14.58 5.83 9.66
N LEU A 40 14.43 6.76 8.73
CA LEU A 40 15.35 7.89 8.62
C LEU A 40 15.15 8.81 9.82
N VAL A 41 16.26 9.08 10.50
CA VAL A 41 16.27 9.91 11.70
C VAL A 41 17.24 11.08 11.51
N PRO A 42 16.82 12.32 11.81
CA PRO A 42 17.72 13.46 11.78
C PRO A 42 18.95 13.24 12.64
N LYS A 43 20.11 13.73 12.19
CA LYS A 43 21.36 13.69 12.95
C LYS A 43 21.17 14.33 14.31
N GLY A 44 21.82 13.77 15.33
CA GLY A 44 21.66 14.21 16.71
C GLY A 44 20.39 13.70 17.41
N ILE A 45 19.44 13.05 16.71
CA ILE A 45 18.28 12.40 17.37
C ILE A 45 18.57 10.91 17.58
N GLY A 46 18.79 10.52 18.84
CA GLY A 46 18.83 9.12 19.26
C GLY A 46 17.44 8.62 19.57
N LEU A 47 16.87 7.75 18.73
CA LEU A 47 15.63 7.05 19.08
C LEU A 47 15.95 5.85 19.96
N ASP A 48 15.12 5.61 20.97
CA ASP A 48 15.19 4.39 21.75
C ASP A 48 14.71 3.21 20.89
N ARG A 49 15.68 2.46 20.35
CA ARG A 49 15.43 1.27 19.51
C ARG A 49 14.74 0.14 20.27
N SER A 50 14.81 0.16 21.59
CA SER A 50 14.08 -0.78 22.42
C SER A 50 12.61 -0.37 22.56
N SER A 51 12.22 0.87 22.26
CA SER A 51 10.83 1.30 22.44
C SER A 51 9.87 0.62 21.44
N VAL A 52 8.66 0.27 21.92
CA VAL A 52 7.54 -0.21 21.07
C VAL A 52 7.22 0.76 19.94
N GLY A 53 7.39 2.06 20.21
CA GLY A 53 7.21 3.12 19.23
C GLY A 53 8.16 3.02 18.04
N TYR A 54 9.43 2.73 18.30
CA TYR A 54 10.44 2.52 17.26
C TYR A 54 10.10 1.32 16.38
N GLU A 55 9.76 0.19 17.00
CA GLU A 55 9.42 -1.04 16.30
C GLU A 55 8.15 -0.88 15.46
N THR A 56 7.16 -0.14 15.95
CA THR A 56 5.94 0.20 15.19
C THR A 56 6.27 0.99 13.92
N ILE A 57 7.16 1.98 14.02
CA ILE A 57 7.61 2.77 12.86
C ILE A 57 8.36 1.89 11.85
N ARG A 58 9.22 0.99 12.33
CA ARG A 58 9.98 0.05 11.49
C ARG A 58 9.04 -0.92 10.75
N GLN A 59 8.07 -1.49 11.45
CA GLN A 59 7.06 -2.38 10.87
C GLN A 59 6.16 -1.67 9.88
N ALA A 60 5.92 -0.36 10.06
CA ALA A 60 5.11 0.43 9.16
C ALA A 60 5.67 0.49 7.74
N ALA A 61 6.96 0.80 7.60
CA ALA A 61 7.61 0.85 6.30
C ALA A 61 7.59 -0.54 5.62
N ASN A 62 7.88 -1.60 6.36
CA ASN A 62 7.90 -2.97 5.81
C ASN A 62 6.52 -3.45 5.35
N THR A 63 5.53 -3.36 6.23
CA THR A 63 4.16 -3.79 5.92
C THR A 63 3.62 -3.02 4.72
N ASN A 64 4.01 -1.75 4.58
CA ASN A 64 3.53 -0.93 3.48
C ASN A 64 4.07 -1.33 2.12
N ALA A 65 5.38 -1.51 2.01
CA ALA A 65 5.97 -1.96 0.76
C ALA A 65 5.34 -3.28 0.27
N GLU A 66 5.04 -4.18 1.19
CA GLU A 66 4.50 -5.51 0.88
C GLU A 66 2.99 -5.49 0.55
N VAL A 67 2.14 -5.07 1.49
CA VAL A 67 0.69 -5.33 1.44
C VAL A 67 -0.05 -4.26 0.65
N TYR A 68 0.06 -3.00 1.05
CA TYR A 68 -0.68 -1.92 0.39
C TYR A 68 0.02 -1.41 -0.87
N GLY A 69 1.34 -1.53 -0.87
CA GLY A 69 2.22 -1.15 -1.94
C GLY A 69 2.12 -2.13 -3.10
N ALA A 70 2.86 -3.24 -3.03
CA ALA A 70 2.94 -4.19 -4.14
C ALA A 70 1.60 -4.89 -4.43
N ILE A 71 0.96 -5.54 -3.45
CA ILE A 71 -0.34 -6.21 -3.67
C ILE A 71 -1.43 -5.18 -3.93
N GLY A 72 -1.52 -4.15 -3.09
CA GLY A 72 -2.54 -3.11 -3.23
C GLY A 72 -2.48 -2.35 -4.56
N ALA A 73 -1.30 -2.08 -5.13
CA ALA A 73 -1.20 -1.43 -6.43
C ALA A 73 -1.70 -2.30 -7.58
N PHE A 74 -1.42 -3.61 -7.57
CA PHE A 74 -2.02 -4.55 -8.51
C PHE A 74 -3.55 -4.54 -8.40
N ASP A 75 -4.06 -4.65 -7.16
CA ASP A 75 -5.49 -4.74 -6.86
C ASP A 75 -6.28 -3.47 -7.22
N ARG A 76 -5.66 -2.30 -7.10
CA ARG A 76 -6.25 -0.98 -7.37
C ARG A 76 -6.17 -0.57 -8.84
N TYR A 77 -5.04 -0.83 -9.49
CA TYR A 77 -4.76 -0.23 -10.80
C TYR A 77 -4.73 -1.22 -11.96
N LEU A 78 -4.33 -2.47 -11.73
CA LEU A 78 -4.21 -3.45 -12.81
C LEU A 78 -5.47 -4.31 -12.91
N ARG A 79 -5.89 -4.94 -11.80
CA ARG A 79 -7.02 -5.87 -11.82
C ARG A 79 -8.31 -5.27 -12.38
N PRO A 80 -8.77 -4.06 -11.99
CA PRO A 80 -10.01 -3.50 -12.53
C PRO A 80 -9.99 -3.31 -14.05
N THR A 81 -8.87 -2.80 -14.57
CA THR A 81 -8.67 -2.61 -16.02
C THR A 81 -8.64 -3.95 -16.74
N LEU A 82 -7.88 -4.92 -16.21
CA LEU A 82 -7.79 -6.26 -16.76
C LEU A 82 -9.18 -6.94 -16.76
N ASP A 83 -9.87 -6.99 -15.63
CA ASP A 83 -11.21 -7.61 -15.53
C ASP A 83 -12.25 -6.92 -16.42
N GLY A 84 -12.07 -5.63 -16.72
CA GLY A 84 -12.94 -4.86 -17.60
C GLY A 84 -13.04 -5.42 -19.03
N PHE A 85 -11.95 -6.00 -19.55
CA PHE A 85 -11.93 -6.62 -20.88
C PHE A 85 -12.91 -7.78 -21.07
N LEU A 86 -13.35 -8.42 -19.99
CA LEU A 86 -14.32 -9.52 -20.05
C LEU A 86 -15.76 -9.08 -19.79
N ARG A 87 -15.97 -7.80 -19.45
CA ARG A 87 -17.30 -7.20 -19.24
C ARG A 87 -17.79 -6.41 -20.46
N GLY A 88 -16.89 -5.94 -21.33
CA GLY A 88 -17.25 -5.43 -22.66
C GLY A 88 -17.90 -6.54 -23.51
N GLU A 89 -18.70 -6.17 -24.52
CA GLU A 89 -19.11 -7.15 -25.54
C GLU A 89 -17.83 -7.77 -26.11
N GLU A 90 -17.83 -9.08 -26.41
CA GLU A 90 -16.67 -9.83 -26.95
C GLU A 90 -16.03 -9.07 -28.13
N SER A 91 -15.14 -8.14 -27.84
CA SER A 91 -14.22 -7.58 -28.81
C SER A 91 -13.17 -8.65 -28.98
N ASP A 92 -13.25 -9.35 -30.11
CA ASP A 92 -12.18 -10.18 -30.68
C ASP A 92 -10.91 -9.35 -30.99
N SER A 93 -10.71 -8.19 -30.36
CA SER A 93 -9.46 -7.45 -30.45
C SER A 93 -8.37 -8.26 -29.76
N ASP A 94 -7.58 -8.95 -30.57
CA ASP A 94 -6.26 -9.50 -30.23
C ASP A 94 -5.21 -8.38 -30.05
N ASP A 95 -5.65 -7.14 -29.77
CA ASP A 95 -4.78 -5.99 -29.59
C ASP A 95 -4.17 -6.04 -28.18
N ASP A 96 -2.85 -5.90 -28.15
CA ASP A 96 -2.03 -5.97 -26.95
C ASP A 96 -2.13 -4.66 -26.18
N ILE A 97 -2.70 -4.68 -24.97
CA ILE A 97 -2.87 -3.45 -24.19
C ILE A 97 -1.76 -3.32 -23.16
N PHE A 98 -1.22 -2.12 -23.06
CA PHE A 98 -0.29 -1.75 -22.01
C PHE A 98 -0.97 -0.89 -20.95
N VAL A 99 -0.94 -1.34 -19.70
CA VAL A 99 -1.43 -0.58 -18.55
C VAL A 99 -0.25 -0.19 -17.68
N PHE A 100 -0.18 1.07 -17.28
CA PHE A 100 0.81 1.58 -16.35
C PHE A 100 0.16 2.47 -15.29
N ALA A 101 0.53 2.27 -14.04
CA ALA A 101 0.13 3.14 -12.95
C ALA A 101 1.31 3.45 -12.03
N LEU A 102 1.35 4.70 -11.57
CA LEU A 102 2.26 5.19 -10.55
C LEU A 102 1.42 5.84 -9.45
N ASP A 103 1.60 5.40 -8.21
CA ASP A 103 0.93 5.91 -7.02
C ASP A 103 1.98 6.42 -6.05
N HIS A 104 1.85 7.66 -5.60
CA HIS A 104 2.66 8.23 -4.54
C HIS A 104 1.77 8.76 -3.43
N TYR A 105 2.09 8.43 -2.18
CA TYR A 105 1.39 9.00 -1.05
C TYR A 105 2.29 9.19 0.18
N GLN A 106 1.87 10.11 1.03
CA GLN A 106 2.47 10.41 2.33
C GLN A 106 1.41 10.28 3.42
N SER A 107 1.75 9.54 4.49
CA SER A 107 0.94 9.45 5.70
C SER A 107 1.65 10.16 6.84
N TYR A 108 0.99 11.15 7.42
CA TYR A 108 1.50 11.96 8.51
C TYR A 108 1.19 11.32 9.86
N GLY A 109 2.21 11.19 10.72
CA GLY A 109 2.04 10.70 12.09
C GLY A 109 1.67 9.22 12.20
N VAL A 110 2.29 8.36 11.39
CA VAL A 110 2.07 6.90 11.41
C VAL A 110 2.60 6.21 12.67
N GLY A 111 3.44 6.88 13.46
CA GLY A 111 4.00 6.30 14.66
C GLY A 111 4.63 7.34 15.55
N ARG A 112 4.92 6.96 16.80
CA ARG A 112 5.59 7.81 17.78
C ARG A 112 6.67 7.02 18.50
N ALA A 113 7.89 7.54 18.54
CA ALA A 113 8.99 6.94 19.29
C ALA A 113 9.52 7.93 20.33
N ILE A 114 10.00 7.40 21.45
CA ILE A 114 10.75 8.19 22.43
C ILE A 114 12.19 8.28 21.93
N GLY A 115 12.77 9.47 22.01
CA GLY A 115 14.18 9.67 21.72
C GLY A 115 14.74 10.83 22.52
N MET A 116 16.04 11.04 22.38
CA MET A 116 16.76 12.17 22.94
C MET A 116 17.38 12.95 21.80
N CYS A 117 17.31 14.28 21.86
CA CYS A 117 18.09 15.12 20.96
C CYS A 117 19.40 15.51 21.64
N SER A 118 20.51 15.26 20.95
CA SER A 118 21.83 15.80 21.25
C SER A 118 22.11 17.01 20.36
N PRO A 119 22.81 18.04 20.87
CA PRO A 119 23.35 19.10 20.03
C PRO A 119 24.20 18.48 18.91
N ASP A 120 23.91 18.87 17.67
CA ASP A 120 24.69 18.56 16.46
C ASP A 120 25.07 19.90 15.81
N PRO A 121 26.28 20.07 15.24
CA PRO A 121 26.65 21.30 14.53
C PRO A 121 25.66 21.76 13.45
N VAL A 122 24.80 20.86 12.94
CA VAL A 122 23.75 21.18 11.96
C VAL A 122 22.48 21.78 12.60
N TYR A 123 22.23 21.54 13.90
CA TYR A 123 21.03 22.02 14.59
C TYR A 123 21.36 23.05 15.68
N PRO A 124 20.68 24.22 15.71
CA PRO A 124 20.94 25.23 16.74
C PRO A 124 20.71 24.66 18.15
N GLN A 125 21.62 25.00 19.09
CA GLN A 125 21.64 24.47 20.47
C GLN A 125 20.31 24.66 21.22
N ASP A 126 19.51 25.66 20.84
CA ASP A 126 18.26 26.01 21.50
C ASP A 126 17.12 24.99 21.27
N VAL A 127 17.29 24.05 20.32
CA VAL A 127 16.26 23.06 19.96
C VAL A 127 16.42 21.75 20.75
N CYS A 128 17.63 21.43 21.20
CA CYS A 128 18.01 20.14 21.78
C CYS A 128 18.56 20.31 23.20
N ASP A 129 17.68 20.12 24.18
CA ASP A 129 17.91 20.28 25.63
C ASP A 129 18.39 19.00 26.33
N GLY A 130 18.69 17.94 25.57
CA GLY A 130 19.03 16.63 26.10
C GLY A 130 17.90 15.93 26.84
N GLN A 131 16.66 16.44 26.80
CA GLN A 131 15.52 15.80 27.44
C GLN A 131 14.89 14.75 26.51
N PRO A 132 14.31 13.68 27.08
CA PRO A 132 13.53 12.73 26.30
C PRO A 132 12.29 13.40 25.71
N ARG A 133 12.07 13.21 24.42
CA ARG A 133 10.92 13.75 23.67
C ARG A 133 10.25 12.66 22.86
N VAL A 134 8.97 12.87 22.57
CA VAL A 134 8.20 12.01 21.66
C VAL A 134 8.32 12.57 20.25
N TYR A 135 8.86 11.76 19.34
CA TYR A 135 9.00 12.08 17.93
C TYR A 135 7.93 11.36 17.13
N THR A 136 7.23 12.10 16.27
CA THR A 136 6.28 11.52 15.32
C THR A 136 7.00 11.07 14.05
N ALA A 137 6.64 9.93 13.49
CA ALA A 137 7.12 9.49 12.19
C ALA A 137 6.07 9.72 11.10
N ASP A 138 6.54 10.13 9.93
CA ASP A 138 5.76 10.15 8.69
C ASP A 138 6.19 8.96 7.82
N LEU A 139 5.24 8.43 7.05
CA LEU A 139 5.48 7.36 6.08
C LEU A 139 5.33 7.92 4.67
N TYR A 140 6.33 7.70 3.84
CA TYR A 140 6.30 8.01 2.43
C TYR A 140 6.28 6.71 1.63
N SER A 141 5.50 6.68 0.57
CA SER A 141 5.34 5.47 -0.24
C SER A 141 5.18 5.80 -1.70
N THR A 142 5.77 4.95 -2.54
CA THR A 142 5.49 4.90 -3.97
C THR A 142 5.18 3.47 -4.34
N SER A 143 4.20 3.30 -5.21
CA SER A 143 3.94 2.03 -5.88
C SER A 143 3.87 2.24 -7.39
N ILE A 144 4.35 1.25 -8.13
CA ILE A 144 4.27 1.19 -9.59
C ILE A 144 3.59 -0.12 -9.92
N ALA A 145 2.72 -0.09 -10.92
CA ALA A 145 2.06 -1.26 -11.43
C ALA A 145 2.03 -1.18 -12.95
N ALA A 146 2.38 -2.27 -13.61
CA ALA A 146 2.31 -2.38 -15.05
C ALA A 146 1.74 -3.74 -15.46
N ALA A 147 0.97 -3.77 -16.53
CA ALA A 147 0.49 -4.99 -17.16
C ALA A 147 0.60 -4.87 -18.67
N TRP A 148 0.80 -6.00 -19.33
CA TRP A 148 0.83 -6.10 -20.78
C TRP A 148 0.18 -7.42 -21.21
N GLY A 149 -0.76 -7.36 -22.14
CA GLY A 149 -1.37 -8.53 -22.76
C GLY A 149 -2.76 -8.23 -23.32
N ASP A 150 -3.47 -9.29 -23.67
CA ASP A 150 -4.76 -9.24 -24.36
C ASP A 150 -5.93 -9.67 -23.45
N SER A 151 -7.12 -9.85 -24.01
CA SER A 151 -8.32 -10.31 -23.28
C SER A 151 -8.21 -11.74 -22.71
N LYS A 152 -7.27 -12.56 -23.21
CA LYS A 152 -7.11 -13.99 -22.89
C LYS A 152 -5.92 -14.26 -21.98
N SER A 153 -4.83 -13.52 -22.09
CA SER A 153 -3.62 -13.74 -21.33
C SER A 153 -2.69 -12.54 -21.31
N GLY A 154 -1.88 -12.45 -20.26
CA GLY A 154 -0.86 -11.42 -20.19
C GLY A 154 0.01 -11.55 -18.96
N PHE A 155 0.92 -10.59 -18.81
CA PHE A 155 1.84 -10.48 -17.70
C PHE A 155 1.57 -9.21 -16.92
N PHE A 156 1.83 -9.27 -15.61
CA PHE A 156 1.75 -8.10 -14.76
C PHE A 156 2.92 -8.06 -13.78
N GLY A 157 3.25 -6.85 -13.38
CA GLY A 157 4.21 -6.59 -12.34
C GLY A 157 3.78 -5.39 -11.50
N SER A 158 3.99 -5.48 -10.20
CA SER A 158 3.87 -4.33 -9.31
C SER A 158 5.06 -4.29 -8.36
N ALA A 159 5.45 -3.08 -7.98
CA ALA A 159 6.49 -2.85 -7.01
C ALA A 159 6.11 -1.69 -6.11
N SER A 160 6.60 -1.72 -4.88
CA SER A 160 6.45 -0.60 -3.97
C SER A 160 7.68 -0.41 -3.13
N TYR A 161 7.87 0.84 -2.75
CA TYR A 161 8.86 1.27 -1.80
C TYR A 161 8.22 2.17 -0.76
N SER A 162 8.70 2.03 0.45
CA SER A 162 8.16 2.70 1.62
C SER A 162 9.29 3.13 2.54
N LEU A 163 9.18 4.34 3.05
CA LEU A 163 10.17 4.95 3.91
C LEU A 163 9.48 5.64 5.08
N ALA A 164 9.82 5.24 6.30
CA ALA A 164 9.43 5.96 7.49
C ALA A 164 10.52 6.99 7.85
N MET A 165 10.11 8.19 8.24
CA MET A 165 11.02 9.28 8.54
C MET A 165 10.53 10.10 9.73
N ILE A 166 11.45 10.46 10.63
CA ILE A 166 11.21 11.47 11.66
C ILE A 166 11.46 12.85 11.03
N PRO A 167 10.47 13.76 11.00
CA PRO A 167 10.68 15.10 10.48
C PRO A 167 11.65 15.87 11.39
N PRO A 168 12.38 16.85 10.83
CA PRO A 168 13.39 17.59 11.57
C PRO A 168 12.75 18.53 12.60
N VAL A 169 13.43 18.71 13.74
CA VAL A 169 12.91 19.42 14.92
C VAL A 169 12.95 20.94 14.76
N ALA A 170 13.78 21.46 13.85
CA ALA A 170 14.07 22.90 13.74
C ALA A 170 13.15 23.68 12.78
N GLY A 171 12.12 23.05 12.19
CA GLY A 171 11.07 23.76 11.44
C GLY A 171 11.47 24.48 10.14
N GLY A 172 12.75 24.55 9.77
CA GLY A 172 13.24 25.17 8.53
C GLY A 172 13.56 24.15 7.42
N ASP A 173 13.28 24.53 6.17
CA ASP A 173 13.68 24.02 4.82
C ASP A 173 13.87 22.51 4.52
N ASP A 174 14.06 21.63 5.49
CA ASP A 174 14.34 20.20 5.29
C ASP A 174 13.13 19.37 4.84
N ARG A 175 11.92 19.95 4.83
CA ARG A 175 10.75 19.34 4.18
C ARG A 175 10.93 19.26 2.66
N ALA A 176 11.66 20.19 2.06
CA ALA A 176 11.99 20.14 0.63
C ALA A 176 13.10 19.13 0.35
N ALA A 177 14.11 19.06 1.23
CA ALA A 177 15.20 18.09 1.14
C ALA A 177 14.73 16.64 1.32
N SER A 178 13.84 16.37 2.29
CA SER A 178 13.21 15.06 2.48
C SER A 178 12.30 14.65 1.31
N ARG A 179 11.53 15.60 0.75
CA ARG A 179 10.79 15.38 -0.52
C ARG A 179 11.73 15.11 -1.70
N GLY A 180 12.89 15.77 -1.74
CA GLY A 180 13.93 15.57 -2.76
C GLY A 180 14.62 14.21 -2.68
N VAL A 181 14.94 13.74 -1.46
CA VAL A 181 15.50 12.39 -1.24
C VAL A 181 14.46 11.32 -1.56
N PHE A 182 13.20 11.54 -1.19
CA PHE A 182 12.12 10.66 -1.61
C PHE A 182 11.94 10.64 -3.13
N ALA A 183 11.98 11.79 -3.81
CA ALA A 183 11.90 11.89 -5.27
C ALA A 183 13.11 11.24 -5.98
N PHE A 184 14.29 11.30 -5.37
CA PHE A 184 15.49 10.61 -5.85
C PHE A 184 15.33 9.09 -5.77
N TYR A 185 14.89 8.56 -4.62
CA TYR A 185 14.62 7.13 -4.48
C TYR A 185 13.45 6.65 -5.35
N LEU A 186 12.41 7.47 -5.50
CA LEU A 186 11.35 7.29 -6.49
C LEU A 186 11.93 7.11 -7.90
N GLY A 187 12.81 8.01 -8.35
CA GLY A 187 13.47 7.87 -9.65
C GLY A 187 14.29 6.58 -9.76
N LEU A 188 15.03 6.22 -8.72
CA LEU A 188 15.87 5.02 -8.72
C LEU A 188 15.05 3.72 -8.77
N LEU A 189 13.89 3.68 -8.10
CA LEU A 189 12.98 2.54 -8.12
C LEU A 189 12.17 2.44 -9.42
N THR A 190 11.69 3.58 -9.94
CA THR A 190 10.92 3.62 -11.19
C THR A 190 11.76 3.18 -12.38
N PHE A 191 13.05 3.55 -12.42
CA PHE A 191 13.90 3.28 -13.59
C PHE A 191 14.87 2.09 -13.42
N ALA A 192 15.23 1.68 -12.20
CA ALA A 192 16.22 0.62 -11.97
C ALA A 192 15.79 -0.48 -10.96
N GLY A 193 14.71 -0.28 -10.20
CA GLY A 193 14.41 -1.04 -8.98
C GLY A 193 14.11 -2.52 -9.18
N MET A 194 13.17 -2.90 -10.05
CA MET A 194 12.73 -4.30 -10.16
C MET A 194 13.76 -5.25 -10.78
N PRO A 195 14.45 -4.90 -11.90
CA PRO A 195 15.51 -5.75 -12.44
C PRO A 195 16.71 -5.87 -11.50
N ALA A 196 17.10 -4.78 -10.84
CA ALA A 196 18.20 -4.78 -9.88
C ALA A 196 17.86 -5.54 -8.58
N TYR A 197 16.62 -5.44 -8.09
CA TYR A 197 16.15 -6.19 -6.92
C TYR A 197 16.21 -7.71 -7.15
N ARG A 198 15.84 -8.18 -8.35
CA ARG A 198 15.94 -9.60 -8.73
C ARG A 198 17.38 -10.07 -8.89
N LEU A 199 18.28 -9.23 -9.43
CA LEU A 199 19.68 -9.57 -9.67
C LEU A 199 20.55 -9.51 -8.40
N LEU A 200 20.31 -8.52 -7.54
CA LEU A 200 21.06 -8.30 -6.30
C LEU A 200 20.48 -9.12 -5.13
N GLY A 201 19.21 -9.50 -5.21
CA GLY A 201 18.46 -10.14 -4.15
C GLY A 201 18.03 -9.15 -3.07
N LYS A 202 16.92 -9.49 -2.38
CA LYS A 202 16.29 -8.67 -1.31
C LYS A 202 17.35 -8.07 -0.38
N LYS A 203 18.25 -8.89 0.18
CA LYS A 203 19.27 -8.46 1.15
C LYS A 203 20.23 -7.37 0.66
N VAL A 204 20.68 -7.42 -0.60
CA VAL A 204 21.70 -6.48 -1.12
C VAL A 204 21.05 -5.17 -1.54
N PHE A 205 19.91 -5.24 -2.22
CA PHE A 205 19.13 -4.05 -2.57
C PHE A 205 18.69 -3.27 -1.31
N ASN A 206 18.26 -4.02 -0.29
CA ASN A 206 17.84 -3.51 1.00
C ASN A 206 18.99 -2.93 1.85
N PHE A 207 20.20 -3.44 1.68
CA PHE A 207 21.39 -2.89 2.33
C PHE A 207 21.82 -1.53 1.73
N LEU A 208 21.35 -1.21 0.53
CA LEU A 208 21.74 -0.03 -0.24
C LEU A 208 20.77 1.13 -0.15
N MET A 209 19.54 0.94 0.33
CA MET A 209 18.53 2.00 0.43
C MET A 209 17.89 2.02 1.83
N PRO A 210 17.66 3.21 2.42
CA PRO A 210 16.86 3.30 3.64
C PRO A 210 15.42 2.83 3.33
N GLY A 211 14.66 2.37 4.32
CA GLY A 211 13.27 1.93 4.10
C GLY A 211 13.10 0.49 3.59
N SER A 212 11.97 0.21 2.96
CA SER A 212 11.55 -1.14 2.55
C SER A 212 10.99 -1.19 1.14
N ALA A 213 11.29 -2.25 0.41
CA ALA A 213 10.77 -2.49 -0.94
C ALA A 213 10.25 -3.92 -1.09
N ASP A 214 9.20 -4.08 -1.89
CA ASP A 214 8.67 -5.37 -2.29
C ASP A 214 8.02 -5.30 -3.68
N GLY A 215 7.68 -6.46 -4.25
CA GLY A 215 7.03 -6.53 -5.55
C GLY A 215 6.33 -7.85 -5.83
N ILE A 216 5.53 -7.85 -6.89
CA ILE A 216 4.84 -9.02 -7.43
C ILE A 216 5.13 -9.09 -8.91
N LEU A 217 5.40 -10.30 -9.39
CA LEU A 217 5.44 -10.59 -10.81
C LEU A 217 4.52 -11.77 -11.07
N GLY A 218 3.69 -11.67 -12.10
CA GLY A 218 2.73 -12.71 -12.41
C GLY A 218 2.21 -12.62 -13.83
N GLY A 219 1.22 -13.46 -14.09
CA GLY A 219 0.45 -13.44 -15.31
C GLY A 219 -0.99 -13.81 -15.05
N TYR A 220 -1.83 -13.57 -16.04
CA TYR A 220 -3.23 -13.95 -16.01
C TYR A 220 -3.59 -14.76 -17.23
N THR A 221 -4.65 -15.55 -17.08
CA THR A 221 -5.25 -16.28 -18.19
C THR A 221 -6.76 -16.37 -18.01
N THR A 222 -7.47 -16.30 -19.11
CA THR A 222 -8.92 -16.45 -19.18
C THR A 222 -9.26 -17.81 -19.79
N LEU A 223 -10.08 -18.59 -19.10
CA LEU A 223 -10.63 -19.87 -19.58
C LEU A 223 -12.16 -19.81 -19.53
N GLY A 224 -12.77 -19.57 -20.69
CA GLY A 224 -14.21 -19.32 -20.77
C GLY A 224 -14.59 -18.07 -19.97
N PRO A 225 -15.57 -18.13 -19.04
CA PRO A 225 -15.96 -16.96 -18.25
C PRO A 225 -15.03 -16.69 -17.05
N ILE A 226 -14.06 -17.56 -16.78
CA ILE A 226 -13.21 -17.51 -15.59
C ILE A 226 -11.88 -16.87 -15.95
N ARG A 227 -11.46 -15.86 -15.19
CA ARG A 227 -10.10 -15.31 -15.24
C ARG A 227 -9.33 -15.69 -13.99
N GLY A 228 -8.13 -16.24 -14.19
CA GLY A 228 -7.20 -16.54 -13.13
C GLY A 228 -5.95 -15.69 -13.21
N TYR A 229 -5.49 -15.23 -12.05
CA TYR A 229 -4.23 -14.54 -11.84
C TYR A 229 -3.31 -15.44 -11.03
N GLY A 230 -2.07 -15.56 -11.46
CA GLY A 230 -1.03 -16.30 -10.75
C GLY A 230 0.25 -15.50 -10.71
N GLY A 231 0.88 -15.41 -9.54
CA GLY A 231 2.10 -14.63 -9.39
C GLY A 231 2.96 -15.04 -8.22
N TYR A 232 4.09 -14.34 -8.09
CA TYR A 232 5.04 -14.50 -7.01
C TYR A 232 5.28 -13.14 -6.35
N VAL A 233 4.87 -13.02 -5.09
CA VAL A 233 5.23 -11.92 -4.19
C VAL A 233 6.65 -12.15 -3.69
N LEU A 234 7.54 -11.20 -3.93
CA LEU A 234 8.97 -11.38 -3.68
C LEU A 234 9.28 -11.64 -2.20
N SER A 235 8.53 -11.02 -1.29
CA SER A 235 8.63 -11.23 0.16
C SER A 235 7.82 -12.41 0.70
N ARG A 236 6.73 -12.81 0.03
CA ARG A 236 5.70 -13.69 0.61
C ARG A 236 5.43 -14.98 -0.16
N GLY A 237 5.97 -15.17 -1.36
CA GLY A 237 5.80 -16.43 -2.10
C GLY A 237 4.63 -16.36 -3.08
N ALA A 238 3.75 -17.36 -3.12
CA ALA A 238 2.75 -17.48 -4.19
C ALA A 238 1.51 -16.58 -3.97
N PHE A 239 1.05 -15.97 -5.07
CA PHE A 239 -0.19 -15.21 -5.17
C PHE A 239 -1.14 -15.88 -6.17
N GLY A 240 -2.43 -15.97 -5.82
CA GLY A 240 -3.47 -16.48 -6.71
C GLY A 240 -4.80 -15.75 -6.53
N ASP A 241 -5.44 -15.39 -7.64
CA ASP A 241 -6.79 -14.81 -7.65
C ASP A 241 -7.62 -15.48 -8.75
N LEU A 242 -8.90 -15.74 -8.47
CA LEU A 242 -9.86 -16.29 -9.42
C LEU A 242 -11.11 -15.42 -9.42
N ALA A 243 -11.50 -14.94 -10.59
CA ALA A 243 -12.69 -14.13 -10.78
C ALA A 243 -13.53 -14.67 -11.93
N ILE A 244 -14.85 -14.45 -11.86
CA ILE A 244 -15.75 -14.64 -12.99
C ILE A 244 -16.33 -13.25 -13.31
N PRO A 245 -15.66 -12.44 -14.14
CA PRO A 245 -15.93 -11.00 -14.24
C PRO A 245 -17.38 -10.65 -14.59
N ARG A 246 -18.05 -11.50 -15.37
CA ARG A 246 -19.44 -11.31 -15.82
C ARG A 246 -20.49 -11.48 -14.72
N TYR A 247 -20.30 -12.44 -13.82
CA TYR A 247 -21.25 -12.72 -12.73
C TYR A 247 -20.79 -12.11 -11.40
N SER A 248 -19.55 -11.62 -11.41
CA SER A 248 -18.84 -10.98 -10.33
C SER A 248 -18.60 -11.78 -9.02
N PRO A 249 -18.64 -13.13 -8.96
CA PRO A 249 -18.00 -13.83 -7.86
C PRO A 249 -16.47 -13.76 -8.00
N PHE A 250 -15.79 -13.70 -6.86
CA PHE A 250 -14.34 -13.72 -6.81
C PHE A 250 -13.82 -14.46 -5.58
N ALA A 251 -12.59 -14.96 -5.67
CA ALA A 251 -11.85 -15.58 -4.60
C ALA A 251 -10.36 -15.26 -4.74
N THR A 252 -9.83 -14.49 -3.80
CA THR A 252 -8.42 -14.06 -3.75
C THR A 252 -7.71 -14.69 -2.57
N ALA A 253 -6.53 -15.25 -2.80
CA ALA A 253 -5.69 -15.83 -1.76
C ALA A 253 -4.21 -15.43 -1.91
N ALA A 254 -3.59 -14.99 -0.81
CA ALA A 254 -2.15 -14.77 -0.74
C ALA A 254 -1.53 -15.72 0.29
N LEU A 255 -0.60 -16.58 -0.14
CA LEU A 255 0.11 -17.54 0.70
C LEU A 255 1.43 -16.92 1.17
N SER A 256 1.85 -17.19 2.42
CA SER A 256 3.19 -16.81 2.90
C SER A 256 4.26 -17.86 2.54
N GLN A 257 5.54 -17.47 2.58
CA GLN A 257 6.69 -18.24 2.05
C GLN A 257 6.84 -19.65 2.66
N ASP A 258 6.33 -19.87 3.86
CA ASP A 258 6.42 -21.16 4.54
C ASP A 258 5.23 -22.10 4.24
N PHE A 259 4.28 -21.69 3.38
CA PHE A 259 3.01 -22.38 3.09
C PHE A 259 2.14 -22.71 4.33
N GLY A 260 2.56 -22.26 5.53
CA GLY A 260 1.90 -22.57 6.80
C GLY A 260 0.78 -21.60 7.18
N SER A 261 0.64 -20.45 6.50
CA SER A 261 -0.41 -19.46 6.79
C SER A 261 -0.93 -18.74 5.55
N LEU A 262 -2.26 -18.57 5.47
CA LEU A 262 -2.95 -17.73 4.48
C LEU A 262 -2.92 -16.28 4.97
N ALA A 263 -2.10 -15.43 4.37
CA ALA A 263 -1.94 -14.02 4.78
C ALA A 263 -3.19 -13.18 4.48
N LEU A 264 -3.89 -13.51 3.40
CA LEU A 264 -5.14 -12.90 2.99
C LEU A 264 -6.02 -13.98 2.33
N VAL A 265 -7.29 -14.01 2.72
CA VAL A 265 -8.35 -14.71 1.98
C VAL A 265 -9.52 -13.75 1.83
N ARG A 266 -9.99 -13.55 0.61
CA ARG A 266 -11.18 -12.75 0.34
C ARG A 266 -12.07 -13.49 -0.64
N GLY A 267 -13.37 -13.41 -0.45
CA GLY A 267 -14.30 -13.98 -1.41
C GLY A 267 -15.72 -13.49 -1.21
N GLY A 268 -16.49 -13.52 -2.29
CA GLY A 268 -17.87 -13.08 -2.29
C GLY A 268 -18.31 -12.63 -3.68
N LEU A 269 -19.25 -11.71 -3.69
CA LEU A 269 -19.85 -11.08 -4.87
C LEU A 269 -19.43 -9.62 -4.88
N ARG A 270 -18.98 -9.14 -6.03
CA ARG A 270 -18.54 -7.76 -6.22
C ARG A 270 -19.43 -7.09 -7.26
N ASP A 271 -19.68 -5.79 -7.15
CA ASP A 271 -20.26 -4.95 -8.21
C ASP A 271 -21.43 -5.61 -9.00
N MET A 272 -22.37 -6.27 -8.31
CA MET A 272 -23.53 -6.90 -8.95
C MET A 272 -24.54 -5.85 -9.35
N ASP A 273 -24.95 -5.86 -10.61
CA ASP A 273 -26.08 -5.06 -11.08
C ASP A 273 -27.40 -5.74 -10.71
N LEU A 274 -27.96 -5.34 -9.58
CA LEU A 274 -29.26 -5.86 -9.13
C LEU A 274 -30.42 -5.30 -9.97
N ALA A 275 -30.27 -4.13 -10.62
CA ALA A 275 -31.29 -3.58 -11.50
C ALA A 275 -31.46 -4.48 -12.71
N GLU A 276 -30.37 -4.82 -13.38
CA GLU A 276 -30.37 -5.74 -14.52
C GLU A 276 -30.86 -7.14 -14.09
N THR A 277 -30.36 -7.64 -12.96
CA THR A 277 -30.66 -9.01 -12.51
C THR A 277 -32.12 -9.20 -12.05
N LEU A 278 -32.70 -8.18 -11.41
CA LEU A 278 -34.03 -8.26 -10.77
C LEU A 278 -35.10 -7.39 -11.47
N GLY A 279 -34.76 -6.70 -12.56
CA GLY A 279 -35.66 -5.78 -13.27
C GLY A 279 -36.05 -4.56 -12.44
N LEU A 280 -35.16 -4.06 -11.58
CA LEU A 280 -35.38 -2.85 -10.78
C LEU A 280 -34.99 -1.60 -11.59
N PRO A 281 -35.40 -0.39 -11.18
CA PRO A 281 -34.97 0.84 -11.85
C PRO A 281 -33.44 0.99 -11.84
N ASP A 282 -32.87 1.49 -12.94
CA ASP A 282 -31.42 1.71 -13.16
C ASP A 282 -30.72 2.60 -12.10
N ASP A 283 -31.48 3.21 -11.19
CA ASP A 283 -30.96 4.02 -10.09
C ASP A 283 -30.54 3.17 -8.86
N SER A 284 -30.67 1.83 -8.91
CA SER A 284 -30.29 0.97 -7.78
C SER A 284 -28.77 0.84 -7.59
N GLY A 285 -27.98 1.10 -8.62
CA GLY A 285 -26.52 0.99 -8.57
C GLY A 285 -26.01 -0.44 -8.36
N PHE A 286 -24.75 -0.58 -7.96
CA PHE A 286 -24.04 -1.85 -7.85
C PHE A 286 -23.91 -2.34 -6.41
N THR A 287 -24.06 -3.65 -6.21
CA THR A 287 -24.02 -4.27 -4.87
C THR A 287 -22.82 -5.21 -4.74
N SER A 288 -21.98 -4.99 -3.72
CA SER A 288 -20.93 -5.94 -3.33
C SER A 288 -21.23 -6.53 -1.96
N LEU A 289 -21.08 -7.84 -1.83
CA LEU A 289 -21.16 -8.59 -0.59
C LEU A 289 -19.99 -9.56 -0.50
N PHE A 290 -19.04 -9.33 0.41
CA PHE A 290 -17.86 -10.18 0.52
C PHE A 290 -17.35 -10.29 1.95
N ALA A 291 -16.61 -11.37 2.22
CA ALA A 291 -15.88 -11.55 3.45
C ALA A 291 -14.38 -11.51 3.17
N GLN A 292 -13.62 -11.04 4.15
CA GLN A 292 -12.17 -10.99 4.11
C GLN A 292 -11.61 -11.46 5.45
N ARG A 293 -10.59 -12.31 5.38
CA ARG A 293 -9.76 -12.69 6.52
C ARG A 293 -8.35 -12.21 6.27
N THR A 294 -7.84 -11.40 7.19
CA THR A 294 -6.44 -11.01 7.26
C THR A 294 -5.82 -11.58 8.52
N LEU A 295 -4.51 -11.79 8.50
CA LEU A 295 -3.74 -12.13 9.68
C LEU A 295 -3.01 -10.88 10.16
N LEU A 296 -3.35 -10.43 11.36
CA LEU A 296 -2.64 -9.34 12.01
C LEU A 296 -1.50 -9.94 12.84
N PRO A 297 -0.24 -9.51 12.64
CA PRO A 297 0.84 -9.89 13.54
C PRO A 297 0.57 -9.29 14.92
N VAL A 298 0.80 -10.06 15.99
CA VAL A 298 0.67 -9.63 17.39
C VAL A 298 1.79 -10.31 18.18
N PRO A 299 2.48 -9.65 19.11
CA PRO A 299 3.45 -10.32 19.95
C PRO A 299 2.80 -11.40 20.82
N ARG A 300 3.51 -12.51 21.02
CA ARG A 300 3.06 -13.66 21.83
C ARG A 300 3.06 -13.40 23.33
N VAL A 301 3.77 -12.37 23.78
CA VAL A 301 4.09 -12.17 25.19
C VAL A 301 3.24 -11.08 25.80
N ASP A 302 2.84 -11.28 27.06
CA ASP A 302 2.21 -10.25 27.89
C ASP A 302 3.15 -9.03 27.98
N PRO A 303 2.74 -7.85 27.49
CA PRO A 303 3.60 -6.66 27.43
C PRO A 303 4.10 -6.21 28.80
N GLY A 304 3.52 -6.71 29.90
CA GLY A 304 3.94 -6.40 31.27
C GLY A 304 5.20 -7.13 31.77
N GLY A 305 5.70 -8.18 31.08
CA GLY A 305 6.76 -9.04 31.63
C GLY A 305 7.85 -9.50 30.67
N ALA A 306 7.77 -9.14 29.39
CA ALA A 306 8.71 -9.59 28.36
C ALA A 306 9.78 -8.55 28.05
N SER A 307 10.99 -8.99 27.66
CA SER A 307 11.95 -8.08 27.07
C SER A 307 11.49 -7.68 25.66
N LEU A 308 11.88 -6.49 25.21
CA LEU A 308 11.49 -5.96 23.89
C LEU A 308 12.06 -6.79 22.72
N ASP A 309 13.15 -7.52 22.97
CA ASP A 309 13.73 -8.47 22.02
C ASP A 309 12.90 -9.75 21.91
N ASP A 310 12.20 -10.15 22.98
CA ASP A 310 11.27 -11.29 22.98
C ASP A 310 9.95 -10.94 22.28
N LEU A 311 9.47 -9.69 22.43
CA LEU A 311 8.25 -9.19 21.78
C LEU A 311 8.38 -9.14 20.24
N SER A 312 9.59 -8.94 19.70
CA SER A 312 9.85 -8.87 18.26
C SER A 312 10.11 -10.24 17.61
N ARG A 313 10.59 -11.23 18.39
CA ARG A 313 10.96 -12.57 17.90
C ARG A 313 9.82 -13.57 17.88
N GLU A 314 8.78 -13.36 18.69
CA GLU A 314 7.62 -14.25 18.78
C GLU A 314 6.34 -13.53 18.37
N LEU A 315 6.17 -13.25 17.07
CA LEU A 315 4.89 -12.76 16.55
C LEU A 315 3.94 -13.93 16.32
N VAL A 316 2.77 -13.91 16.98
CA VAL A 316 1.61 -14.76 16.68
C VAL A 316 0.71 -14.02 15.70
N GLN A 317 0.13 -14.76 14.76
CA GLN A 317 -0.84 -14.22 13.82
C GLN A 317 -2.25 -14.38 14.38
N VAL A 318 -2.94 -13.26 14.61
CA VAL A 318 -4.33 -13.25 15.05
C VAL A 318 -5.23 -13.02 13.82
N PRO A 319 -6.24 -13.88 13.59
CA PRO A 319 -7.16 -13.67 12.49
C PRO A 319 -8.08 -12.49 12.77
N PHE A 320 -8.12 -11.55 11.82
CA PHE A 320 -9.12 -10.49 11.75
C PHE A 320 -10.04 -10.80 10.58
N VAL A 321 -11.33 -11.02 10.87
CA VAL A 321 -12.35 -11.33 9.87
C VAL A 321 -13.26 -10.12 9.71
N THR A 322 -13.53 -9.74 8.47
CA THR A 322 -14.46 -8.66 8.14
C THR A 322 -15.49 -9.14 7.12
N ALA A 323 -16.74 -8.74 7.30
CA ALA A 323 -17.84 -8.93 6.35
C ALA A 323 -18.29 -7.56 5.84
N HIS A 324 -18.34 -7.40 4.53
CA HIS A 324 -18.55 -6.12 3.85
C HIS A 324 -19.81 -6.15 3.02
N LEU A 325 -20.61 -5.09 3.15
CA LEU A 325 -21.70 -4.74 2.27
C LEU A 325 -21.40 -3.36 1.66
N ARG A 326 -21.40 -3.27 0.33
CA ARG A 326 -21.23 -2.01 -0.37
C ARG A 326 -22.36 -1.83 -1.37
N GLN A 327 -23.01 -0.67 -1.32
CA GLN A 327 -23.87 -0.17 -2.37
C GLN A 327 -23.12 0.98 -3.04
N MET A 328 -22.89 0.88 -4.34
CA MET A 328 -22.18 1.89 -5.12
C MET A 328 -23.16 2.52 -6.11
N ASP A 329 -22.99 3.81 -6.40
CA ASP A 329 -23.76 4.53 -7.41
C ASP A 329 -25.30 4.49 -7.19
N LEU A 330 -25.75 4.44 -5.94
CA LEU A 330 -27.16 4.59 -5.58
C LEU A 330 -27.64 5.97 -6.03
N VAL A 331 -28.71 6.01 -6.83
CA VAL A 331 -29.17 7.22 -7.52
C VAL A 331 -28.00 7.93 -8.24
N LYS A 332 -27.08 7.16 -8.83
CA LYS A 332 -25.93 7.60 -9.66
C LYS A 332 -24.81 8.38 -8.95
N TYR A 333 -24.99 8.79 -7.70
CA TYR A 333 -24.05 9.72 -7.04
C TYR A 333 -23.72 9.35 -5.59
N VAL A 334 -24.35 8.32 -5.01
CA VAL A 334 -24.21 7.99 -3.59
C VAL A 334 -23.66 6.57 -3.42
N ASP A 335 -22.63 6.42 -2.58
CA ASP A 335 -22.20 5.11 -2.12
C ASP A 335 -22.46 4.94 -0.63
N LEU A 336 -22.76 3.70 -0.25
CA LEU A 336 -22.87 3.25 1.13
C LEU A 336 -21.93 2.08 1.35
N LYS A 337 -21.12 2.14 2.40
CA LYS A 337 -20.21 1.06 2.79
C LYS A 337 -20.42 0.72 4.25
N LEU A 338 -20.63 -0.55 4.52
CA LEU A 338 -20.78 -1.10 5.85
C LEU A 338 -19.88 -2.33 5.97
N ALA A 339 -19.12 -2.41 7.05
CA ALA A 339 -18.38 -3.61 7.38
C ALA A 339 -18.50 -3.96 8.86
N LEU A 340 -18.66 -5.24 9.14
CA LEU A 340 -18.59 -5.82 10.48
C LEU A 340 -17.23 -6.52 10.62
N GLY A 341 -16.50 -6.22 11.68
CA GLY A 341 -15.23 -6.84 12.02
C GLY A 341 -15.38 -7.80 13.20
N SER A 342 -14.50 -8.79 13.28
CA SER A 342 -14.42 -9.76 14.39
C SER A 342 -12.97 -10.02 14.77
N ALA A 343 -12.58 -9.63 15.99
CA ALA A 343 -11.30 -9.99 16.61
C ALA A 343 -11.23 -9.65 18.12
N PRO A 344 -11.53 -10.58 19.05
CA PRO A 344 -12.42 -11.74 18.96
C PRO A 344 -13.91 -11.38 19.10
N GLU A 345 -14.22 -10.14 19.51
CA GLU A 345 -15.58 -9.61 19.58
C GLU A 345 -16.02 -9.03 18.24
N VAL A 346 -17.34 -8.99 18.00
CA VAL A 346 -17.94 -8.39 16.79
C VAL A 346 -18.12 -6.90 17.01
N PHE A 347 -17.69 -6.10 16.05
CA PHE A 347 -17.83 -4.65 16.08
C PHE A 347 -18.11 -4.08 14.69
N VAL A 348 -18.64 -2.85 14.64
CA VAL A 348 -18.82 -2.13 13.37
C VAL A 348 -17.45 -1.62 12.94
N HIS A 349 -16.85 -2.27 11.94
CA HIS A 349 -15.52 -1.93 11.43
C HIS A 349 -15.56 -0.70 10.51
N GLU A 350 -16.60 -0.59 9.68
CA GLU A 350 -16.75 0.49 8.71
C GLU A 350 -18.23 0.87 8.63
N ALA A 351 -18.50 2.18 8.60
CA ALA A 351 -19.79 2.73 8.20
C ALA A 351 -19.53 4.07 7.52
N LEU A 352 -19.57 4.10 6.19
CA LEU A 352 -19.27 5.27 5.37
C LEU A 352 -20.40 5.56 4.40
N ILE A 353 -20.65 6.85 4.20
CA ILE A 353 -21.42 7.39 3.07
C ILE A 353 -20.45 8.16 2.17
N ALA A 354 -20.60 8.00 0.86
CA ALA A 354 -19.86 8.79 -0.11
C ALA A 354 -20.81 9.47 -1.09
N PHE A 355 -20.40 10.65 -1.55
CA PHE A 355 -21.01 11.39 -2.64
C PHE A 355 -19.94 11.59 -3.71
N HIS A 356 -20.30 11.42 -4.97
CA HIS A 356 -19.36 11.56 -6.08
C HIS A 356 -20.03 12.13 -7.31
N SER A 357 -19.22 12.59 -8.27
CA SER A 357 -19.71 12.96 -9.60
C SER A 357 -19.96 11.72 -10.47
N GLU A 358 -20.77 11.89 -11.52
CA GLU A 358 -21.00 10.82 -12.51
C GLU A 358 -19.70 10.37 -13.18
N SER A 359 -18.83 11.34 -13.51
CA SER A 359 -17.52 11.07 -14.10
C SER A 359 -16.59 10.29 -13.16
N PHE A 360 -16.81 10.33 -11.85
CA PHE A 360 -16.07 9.52 -10.89
C PHE A 360 -16.61 8.08 -10.81
N SER A 361 -17.94 7.90 -10.88
CA SER A 361 -18.56 6.57 -10.97
C SER A 361 -18.06 5.79 -12.18
N ARG A 362 -18.09 6.42 -13.37
CA ARG A 362 -17.63 5.79 -14.62
C ARG A 362 -16.17 5.36 -14.60
N ARG A 363 -15.30 6.10 -13.91
CA ARG A 363 -13.88 5.71 -13.71
C ARG A 363 -13.69 4.49 -12.79
N ARG A 364 -14.66 4.19 -11.92
CA ARG A 364 -14.62 3.01 -11.04
C ARG A 364 -15.22 1.78 -11.68
N ALA A 365 -16.18 1.96 -12.58
CA ALA A 365 -16.73 0.90 -13.40
C ALA A 365 -15.65 0.39 -14.37
N ALA A 366 -15.76 -0.87 -14.80
CA ALA A 366 -14.94 -1.37 -15.90
C ALA A 366 -15.09 -0.44 -17.10
N PRO A 367 -14.00 0.07 -17.70
CA PRO A 367 -14.10 0.99 -18.83
C PRO A 367 -14.89 0.33 -19.96
N THR A 368 -15.82 1.07 -20.56
CA THR A 368 -16.56 0.61 -21.74
C THR A 368 -15.67 0.67 -23.00
N ASP A 369 -15.99 -0.10 -24.05
CA ASP A 369 -15.20 -0.16 -25.29
C ASP A 369 -14.99 1.23 -25.93
N SER A 370 -15.99 2.11 -25.82
CA SER A 370 -15.87 3.51 -26.29
C SER A 370 -14.95 4.37 -25.43
N GLU A 371 -14.84 4.07 -24.13
CA GLU A 371 -13.97 4.78 -23.18
C GLU A 371 -12.53 4.25 -23.22
N MET A 372 -12.31 3.01 -23.65
CA MET A 372 -10.97 2.50 -23.98
C MET A 372 -10.42 3.22 -25.23
N GLN A 373 -11.22 3.31 -26.30
CA GLN A 373 -10.81 3.95 -27.57
C GLN A 373 -10.67 5.48 -27.51
N SER A 374 -11.45 6.17 -26.66
CA SER A 374 -11.38 7.64 -26.54
C SER A 374 -10.32 8.13 -25.54
N GLY A 375 -9.57 7.22 -24.93
CA GLY A 375 -8.77 7.50 -23.75
C GLY A 375 -9.68 7.65 -22.53
N VAL A 376 -9.54 6.72 -21.58
CA VAL A 376 -10.16 6.82 -20.26
C VAL A 376 -9.74 8.19 -19.71
N ASN A 377 -10.70 9.01 -19.24
CA ASN A 377 -10.51 10.21 -18.41
C ASN A 377 -10.69 11.64 -19.00
N GLU A 378 -11.52 11.91 -20.01
CA GLU A 378 -11.68 13.32 -20.48
C GLU A 378 -12.42 14.28 -19.51
N GLY A 379 -13.06 13.79 -18.43
CA GLY A 379 -13.85 14.62 -17.51
C GLY A 379 -13.30 14.71 -16.07
N PHE A 380 -13.42 15.87 -15.42
CA PHE A 380 -13.13 16.03 -13.99
C PHE A 380 -14.09 15.19 -13.13
N GLY A 381 -13.55 14.26 -12.35
CA GLY A 381 -14.26 13.43 -11.38
C GLY A 381 -13.92 13.84 -9.95
N TRP A 382 -14.89 13.75 -9.02
CA TRP A 382 -14.63 13.93 -7.60
C TRP A 382 -15.46 12.99 -6.74
N SER A 383 -14.97 12.71 -5.53
CA SER A 383 -15.62 11.90 -4.50
C SER A 383 -15.31 12.45 -3.11
N LEU A 384 -16.32 12.46 -2.24
CA LEU A 384 -16.23 12.83 -0.84
C LEU A 384 -16.93 11.76 -0.02
N SER A 385 -16.22 11.14 0.91
CA SER A 385 -16.77 10.16 1.82
C SER A 385 -16.47 10.50 3.27
N ALA A 386 -17.41 10.18 4.14
CA ALA A 386 -17.32 10.42 5.57
C ALA A 386 -18.08 9.35 6.34
N GLY A 387 -17.65 9.11 7.58
CA GLY A 387 -18.33 8.23 8.51
C GLY A 387 -17.37 7.72 9.56
N THR A 388 -17.38 6.42 9.84
CA THR A 388 -16.58 5.83 10.90
C THR A 388 -15.78 4.61 10.45
N ALA A 389 -14.57 4.51 10.98
CA ALA A 389 -13.75 3.32 10.93
C ALA A 389 -13.40 2.88 12.35
N SER A 390 -13.33 1.57 12.59
CA SER A 390 -12.98 1.01 13.89
C SER A 390 -11.94 -0.08 13.76
N LEU A 391 -11.05 -0.15 14.74
CA LEU A 391 -10.13 -1.26 14.93
C LEU A 391 -10.31 -1.82 16.34
N PRO A 392 -10.02 -3.12 16.55
CA PRO A 392 -9.95 -3.64 17.90
C PRO A 392 -8.79 -2.96 18.65
N PRO A 393 -8.79 -2.94 20.00
CA PRO A 393 -7.65 -2.47 20.76
C PRO A 393 -6.40 -3.31 20.42
N MET A 394 -5.37 -2.67 19.90
CA MET A 394 -4.07 -3.28 19.61
C MET A 394 -2.98 -2.44 20.30
N TYR A 395 -2.86 -2.61 21.62
CA TYR A 395 -1.98 -1.79 22.45
C TYR A 395 -0.50 -1.91 22.06
N TYR A 396 -0.08 -3.06 21.51
CA TYR A 396 1.26 -3.21 20.94
C TYR A 396 1.53 -2.24 19.79
N TYR A 397 0.51 -1.91 19.00
CA TYR A 397 0.59 -0.92 17.91
C TYR A 397 0.24 0.50 18.36
N ALA A 398 0.16 0.74 19.68
CA ALA A 398 -0.37 1.97 20.25
C ALA A 398 -1.80 2.33 19.76
N VAL A 399 -2.57 1.34 19.31
CA VAL A 399 -3.96 1.50 18.86
C VAL A 399 -4.88 1.22 20.03
N GLN A 400 -5.54 2.27 20.52
CA GLN A 400 -6.52 2.14 21.62
C GLN A 400 -7.81 1.40 21.21
N GLY A 401 -8.03 1.24 19.90
CA GLY A 401 -9.28 0.74 19.33
C GLY A 401 -10.40 1.77 19.39
N GLY A 402 -11.63 1.30 19.14
CA GLY A 402 -12.85 2.09 19.16
C GLY A 402 -13.22 2.71 17.81
N ASN A 403 -14.30 3.50 17.78
CA ASN A 403 -14.78 4.16 16.57
C ASN A 403 -14.07 5.50 16.37
N ARG A 404 -13.59 5.76 15.15
CA ARG A 404 -13.03 7.06 14.76
C ARG A 404 -13.73 7.61 13.56
N PHE A 405 -13.75 8.93 13.50
CA PHE A 405 -14.14 9.64 12.29
C PHE A 405 -13.19 9.25 11.15
N SER A 406 -13.76 8.88 10.02
CA SER A 406 -13.07 8.58 8.77
C SER A 406 -13.58 9.52 7.70
N PHE A 407 -12.67 10.02 6.87
CA PHE A 407 -13.02 10.75 5.66
C PHE A 407 -12.07 10.40 4.54
N LYS A 408 -12.55 10.51 3.30
CA LYS A 408 -11.71 10.49 2.09
C LYS A 408 -12.29 11.45 1.07
N ALA A 409 -11.46 12.35 0.58
CA ALA A 409 -11.72 13.20 -0.56
C ALA A 409 -10.81 12.78 -1.71
N GLU A 410 -11.35 12.69 -2.90
CA GLU A 410 -10.63 12.29 -4.11
C GLU A 410 -11.08 13.16 -5.28
N ALA A 411 -10.12 13.58 -6.10
CA ALA A 411 -10.35 14.33 -7.32
C ALA A 411 -9.49 13.73 -8.43
N ALA A 412 -10.04 13.63 -9.63
CA ALA A 412 -9.36 13.03 -10.75
C ALA A 412 -9.63 13.82 -12.05
N TYR A 413 -8.61 13.99 -12.88
CA TYR A 413 -8.67 14.70 -14.15
C TYR A 413 -7.66 14.08 -15.12
N GLY A 414 -8.12 13.61 -16.28
CA GLY A 414 -7.24 12.83 -17.14
C GLY A 414 -6.66 11.62 -16.39
N PRO A 415 -5.41 11.23 -16.70
CA PRO A 415 -4.75 10.11 -16.04
C PRO A 415 -4.40 10.39 -14.58
N PHE A 416 -4.56 11.62 -14.10
CA PHE A 416 -4.18 12.04 -12.76
C PHE A 416 -5.34 11.90 -11.78
N SER A 417 -5.04 11.42 -10.57
CA SER A 417 -5.91 11.47 -9.41
C SER A 417 -5.13 11.96 -8.20
N ALA A 418 -5.80 12.66 -7.30
CA ALA A 418 -5.28 13.11 -6.03
C ALA A 418 -6.29 12.80 -4.93
N PHE A 419 -5.80 12.40 -3.77
CA PHE A 419 -6.67 12.08 -2.64
C PHE A 419 -6.10 12.61 -1.33
N VAL A 420 -6.99 12.84 -0.38
CA VAL A 420 -6.68 13.05 1.03
C VAL A 420 -7.65 12.23 1.84
N ARG A 421 -7.16 11.48 2.82
CA ARG A 421 -7.97 10.62 3.66
C ARG A 421 -7.43 10.57 5.08
N MET A 422 -8.31 10.23 6.01
CA MET A 422 -7.97 9.98 7.40
C MET A 422 -8.77 8.78 7.88
N ASN A 423 -8.12 7.89 8.61
CA ASN A 423 -8.74 6.67 9.14
C ASN A 423 -9.49 5.83 8.08
N ASP A 424 -9.00 5.87 6.84
CA ASP A 424 -9.58 5.09 5.74
C ASP A 424 -9.53 3.59 6.09
N PRO A 425 -10.66 2.86 6.09
CA PRO A 425 -10.72 1.47 6.55
C PRO A 425 -9.77 0.54 5.79
N GLU A 426 -9.69 0.70 4.47
CA GLU A 426 -8.78 -0.10 3.62
C GLU A 426 -7.32 0.15 4.00
N PHE A 427 -6.95 1.42 4.20
CA PHE A 427 -5.64 1.80 4.69
C PHE A 427 -5.36 1.26 6.11
N LEU A 428 -6.32 1.37 7.03
CA LEU A 428 -6.19 0.92 8.42
C LEU A 428 -6.11 -0.61 8.57
N GLN A 429 -6.74 -1.37 7.67
CA GLN A 429 -6.59 -2.83 7.63
C GLN A 429 -5.17 -3.24 7.26
N ALA A 430 -4.52 -2.50 6.36
CA ALA A 430 -3.12 -2.71 6.02
C ALA A 430 -2.17 -2.10 7.06
N PHE A 431 -2.57 -0.96 7.66
CA PHE A 431 -1.78 -0.17 8.61
C PHE A 431 -2.55 0.17 9.88
N PRO A 432 -2.71 -0.80 10.79
CA PRO A 432 -3.39 -0.56 12.04
C PRO A 432 -2.79 0.60 12.85
N PHE A 433 -1.47 0.76 12.81
CA PHE A 433 -0.73 1.81 13.51
C PHE A 433 -0.95 3.22 12.92
N ALA A 434 -1.42 3.35 11.67
CA ALA A 434 -1.71 4.64 11.06
C ALA A 434 -3.06 5.22 11.52
N TYR A 435 -3.49 4.80 12.71
CA TYR A 435 -4.69 5.25 13.38
C TYR A 435 -4.58 6.73 13.73
N ASN A 436 -5.50 7.53 13.21
CA ASN A 436 -5.52 8.99 13.16
C ASN A 436 -4.46 9.63 12.26
N ALA A 437 -3.78 8.86 11.40
CA ALA A 437 -2.92 9.43 10.38
C ALA A 437 -3.77 10.06 9.27
N VAL A 438 -3.31 11.22 8.79
CA VAL A 438 -3.81 11.82 7.55
C VAL A 438 -2.88 11.36 6.44
N ASN A 439 -3.46 10.82 5.38
CA ASN A 439 -2.75 10.37 4.19
C ASN A 439 -3.18 11.23 3.00
N GLY A 440 -2.23 11.77 2.25
CA GLY A 440 -2.48 12.42 0.97
C GLY A 440 -1.60 11.82 -0.11
N GLY A 441 -2.13 11.70 -1.33
CA GLY A 441 -1.40 11.11 -2.44
C GLY A 441 -1.88 11.57 -3.81
N ILE A 442 -1.09 11.21 -4.81
CA ILE A 442 -1.35 11.42 -6.23
C ILE A 442 -1.09 10.10 -6.94
N ALA A 443 -1.98 9.69 -7.82
CA ALA A 443 -1.76 8.57 -8.72
C ALA A 443 -1.93 8.99 -10.18
N VAL A 444 -1.17 8.36 -11.05
CA VAL A 444 -1.21 8.51 -12.51
C VAL A 444 -1.48 7.13 -13.11
N GLY A 445 -2.52 7.00 -13.93
CA GLY A 445 -2.85 5.77 -14.65
C GLY A 445 -2.93 6.01 -16.15
N LEU A 446 -2.22 5.21 -16.94
CA LEU A 446 -2.17 5.24 -18.39
C LEU A 446 -2.56 3.87 -18.94
N SER A 447 -3.34 3.86 -20.01
CA SER A 447 -3.62 2.67 -20.83
C SER A 447 -3.46 3.05 -22.29
N GLU A 448 -2.78 2.20 -23.07
CA GLU A 448 -2.56 2.37 -24.51
C GLU A 448 -2.94 1.07 -25.23
N ASP A 449 -3.70 1.22 -26.31
CA ASP A 449 -4.14 0.15 -27.23
C ASP A 449 -3.11 -0.10 -28.35
#